data_AF-A0A7U9SUD0-F1
#
_entry.id   AF-A0A7U9SUD0-F1
#
_cell.length_a   1.000
_cell.length_b   1.000
_cell.length_c   1.000
_cell.angle_alpha   90.00
_cell.angle_beta   90.00
_cell.angle_gamma   90.00
#
_symmetry.space_group_name_H-M   'P 1'
#
loop_
_entity.id
_entity.type
_entity.pdbx_description
1 polymer ?
#
loop_
_entity_poly.entity_id
_entity_poly.type
_entity_poly.pdbx_seq_one_letter_code
_entity_poly.pdbx_strand_id
1 'polypeptide(L)'
;MPKQRITKEMVVQAAFEIARSGGMEEVLVKNIADKIGCSVQPIYSYCKNMDTLRQEVAQLAREEPNLFKIFILHQRKGISSLEDLYQAEASPQAAIFLADKLQISLQRARQLHLNMLLYTIGIGTVFAVATPGISADEIYTQQETAYEAFLKQALENKNRFPAYGRKGRNNDGKGNYLISV
;
A
#
# COMPACT_ATOMS: atom_id res chain seq x y z
N MET A 1 -31.44 -29.10 -19.17
CA MET A 1 -30.70 -27.82 -19.29
C MET A 1 -29.23 -28.14 -19.57
N PRO A 2 -28.58 -27.52 -20.56
CA PRO A 2 -27.16 -27.76 -20.78
C PRO A 2 -26.38 -27.13 -19.61
N LYS A 3 -25.57 -27.92 -18.90
CA LYS A 3 -24.67 -27.40 -17.87
C LYS A 3 -23.64 -26.53 -18.57
N GLN A 4 -23.63 -25.23 -18.26
CA GLN A 4 -22.62 -24.31 -18.79
C GLN A 4 -21.24 -24.83 -18.41
N ARG A 5 -20.37 -24.99 -19.41
CA ARG A 5 -19.06 -25.61 -19.24
C ARG A 5 -18.15 -24.60 -18.56
N ILE A 6 -17.74 -24.88 -17.33
CA ILE A 6 -16.75 -24.06 -16.62
C ILE A 6 -15.47 -24.01 -17.46
N THR A 7 -14.93 -22.81 -17.68
CA THR A 7 -13.68 -22.62 -18.42
C THR A 7 -12.56 -22.19 -17.49
N LYS A 8 -11.32 -22.28 -17.97
CA LYS A 8 -10.14 -21.83 -17.24
C LYS A 8 -10.21 -20.32 -16.96
N GLU A 9 -10.68 -19.55 -17.92
CA GLU A 9 -10.82 -18.09 -17.84
C GLU A 9 -11.80 -17.71 -16.72
N MET A 10 -12.91 -18.43 -16.59
CA MET A 10 -13.86 -18.22 -15.48
C MET A 10 -13.21 -18.44 -14.11
N VAL A 11 -12.37 -19.46 -13.99
CA VAL A 11 -11.64 -19.78 -12.76
C VAL A 11 -10.62 -18.69 -12.42
N VAL A 12 -9.82 -18.26 -13.40
CA VAL A 12 -8.82 -17.20 -13.22
C VAL A 12 -9.49 -15.88 -12.89
N GLN A 13 -10.58 -15.53 -13.57
CA GLN A 13 -11.31 -14.28 -13.32
C GLN A 13 -11.94 -14.25 -11.91
N ALA A 14 -12.57 -15.36 -11.49
CA ALA A 14 -13.13 -15.47 -10.15
C ALA A 14 -12.03 -15.38 -9.08
N ALA A 15 -10.88 -16.04 -9.29
CA ALA A 15 -9.72 -15.95 -8.42
C ALA A 15 -9.16 -14.52 -8.34
N PHE A 16 -9.05 -13.82 -9.47
CA PHE A 16 -8.60 -12.44 -9.53
C PHE A 16 -9.54 -11.51 -8.74
N GLU A 17 -10.85 -11.64 -8.90
CA GLU A 17 -11.82 -10.83 -8.17
C GLU A 17 -11.78 -11.07 -6.65
N ILE A 18 -11.57 -12.32 -6.23
CA ILE A 18 -11.38 -12.65 -4.81
C ILE A 18 -10.09 -12.01 -4.29
N ALA A 19 -8.98 -12.17 -5.02
CA ALA A 19 -7.70 -11.54 -4.71
C ALA A 19 -7.83 -10.03 -4.57
N ARG A 20 -8.60 -9.42 -5.48
CA ARG A 20 -8.85 -7.98 -5.52
C ARG A 20 -9.62 -7.47 -4.30
N SER A 21 -10.51 -8.28 -3.71
CA SER A 21 -11.32 -7.86 -2.55
C SER A 21 -10.71 -8.20 -1.20
N GLY A 22 -9.97 -9.32 -1.12
CA GLY A 22 -9.53 -9.91 0.16
C GLY A 22 -8.11 -10.43 0.18
N GLY A 23 -7.30 -10.15 -0.85
CA GLY A 23 -5.93 -10.62 -0.93
C GLY A 23 -5.80 -12.04 -1.49
N MET A 24 -4.57 -12.42 -1.83
CA MET A 24 -4.26 -13.72 -2.45
C MET A 24 -4.50 -14.91 -1.51
N GLU A 25 -4.53 -14.67 -0.20
CA GLU A 25 -4.85 -15.63 0.86
C GLU A 25 -6.31 -16.12 0.78
N GLU A 26 -7.23 -15.29 0.29
CA GLU A 26 -8.64 -15.65 0.11
C GLU A 26 -8.87 -16.47 -1.17
N VAL A 27 -7.87 -16.60 -2.03
CA VAL A 27 -7.94 -17.38 -3.28
C VAL A 27 -7.82 -18.87 -2.94
N LEU A 28 -8.92 -19.43 -2.44
CA LEU A 28 -9.08 -20.84 -2.09
C LEU A 28 -10.05 -21.52 -3.06
N VAL A 29 -9.82 -22.80 -3.35
CA VAL A 29 -10.65 -23.59 -4.28
C VAL A 29 -12.14 -23.49 -3.94
N LYS A 30 -12.50 -23.56 -2.64
CA LYS A 30 -13.88 -23.39 -2.16
C LYS A 30 -14.46 -22.02 -2.51
N ASN A 31 -13.72 -20.95 -2.24
CA ASN A 31 -14.18 -19.58 -2.47
C ASN A 31 -14.38 -19.31 -3.97
N ILE A 32 -13.50 -19.86 -4.81
CA ILE A 32 -13.63 -19.78 -6.26
C ILE A 32 -14.86 -20.56 -6.74
N ALA A 33 -15.08 -21.78 -6.22
CA ALA A 33 -16.24 -22.60 -6.57
C ALA A 33 -17.56 -21.93 -6.18
N ASP A 34 -17.63 -21.38 -4.97
CA ASP A 34 -18.78 -20.64 -4.46
C ASP A 34 -19.09 -19.42 -5.33
N LYS A 35 -18.04 -18.67 -5.72
CA LYS A 35 -18.18 -17.48 -6.57
C LYS A 35 -18.65 -17.81 -7.99
N ILE A 36 -18.23 -18.94 -8.55
CA ILE A 36 -18.66 -19.42 -9.88
C ILE A 36 -20.04 -20.09 -9.80
N GLY A 37 -20.46 -20.55 -8.62
CA GLY A 37 -21.68 -21.34 -8.43
C GLY A 37 -21.53 -22.79 -8.90
N CYS A 38 -20.34 -23.38 -8.74
CA CYS A 38 -20.04 -24.75 -9.15
C CYS A 38 -19.48 -25.59 -7.99
N SER A 39 -19.32 -26.91 -8.19
CA SER A 39 -18.57 -27.73 -7.24
C SER A 39 -17.07 -27.47 -7.35
N VAL A 40 -16.27 -27.93 -6.38
CA VAL A 40 -14.80 -27.76 -6.44
C VAL A 40 -14.11 -28.57 -7.54
N GLN A 41 -14.78 -29.59 -8.07
CA GLN A 41 -14.19 -30.59 -8.95
C GLN A 41 -13.72 -30.05 -10.31
N PRO A 42 -14.48 -29.17 -11.01
CA PRO A 42 -14.01 -28.53 -12.24
C PRO A 42 -12.77 -27.67 -12.04
N ILE A 43 -12.60 -27.05 -10.86
CA ILE A 43 -11.45 -26.18 -10.57
C ILE A 43 -10.14 -26.96 -10.59
N TYR A 44 -10.12 -28.15 -9.99
CA TYR A 44 -8.94 -29.03 -10.01
C TYR A 44 -8.55 -29.51 -11.42
N SER A 45 -9.49 -29.53 -12.37
CA SER A 45 -9.17 -29.89 -13.76
C SER A 45 -8.40 -28.79 -14.51
N TYR A 46 -8.54 -27.54 -14.08
CA TYR A 46 -7.93 -26.37 -14.73
C TYR A 46 -6.72 -25.84 -13.97
N CYS A 47 -6.75 -25.89 -12.64
CA CYS A 47 -5.63 -25.51 -11.80
C CYS A 47 -4.79 -26.74 -11.47
N LYS A 48 -3.76 -27.01 -12.29
CA LYS A 48 -2.76 -28.06 -11.99
C LYS A 48 -2.22 -27.96 -10.57
N ASN A 49 -2.00 -26.73 -10.12
CA ASN A 49 -1.67 -26.36 -8.75
C ASN A 49 -2.02 -24.89 -8.50
N MET A 50 -1.96 -24.48 -7.23
CA MET A 50 -2.24 -23.10 -6.82
C MET A 50 -1.20 -22.10 -7.33
N ASP A 51 0.04 -22.50 -7.57
CA ASP A 51 1.10 -21.57 -8.01
C ASP A 51 0.89 -21.11 -9.45
N THR A 52 0.47 -22.01 -10.34
CA THR A 52 0.08 -21.65 -11.71
C THR A 52 -1.11 -20.69 -11.69
N LEU A 53 -2.12 -20.96 -10.85
CA LEU A 53 -3.26 -20.04 -10.71
C LEU A 53 -2.81 -18.66 -10.20
N ARG A 54 -1.91 -18.61 -9.22
CA ARG A 54 -1.35 -17.34 -8.71
C ARG A 54 -0.61 -16.56 -9.79
N GLN A 55 0.17 -17.23 -10.63
CA GLN A 55 0.88 -16.60 -11.75
C GLN A 55 -0.09 -16.01 -12.77
N GLU A 56 -1.17 -16.73 -13.10
CA GLU A 56 -2.19 -16.25 -14.03
C GLU A 56 -2.97 -15.07 -13.46
N VAL A 57 -3.33 -15.11 -12.18
CA VAL A 57 -3.95 -13.98 -11.46
C VAL A 57 -3.00 -12.76 -11.45
N ALA A 58 -1.70 -12.97 -11.22
CA ALA A 58 -0.70 -11.90 -11.25
C ALA A 58 -0.48 -11.33 -12.66
N GLN A 59 -0.61 -12.15 -13.70
CA GLN A 59 -0.59 -11.67 -15.09
C GLN A 59 -1.82 -10.79 -15.37
N LEU A 60 -3.00 -11.25 -14.99
CA LEU A 60 -4.24 -10.50 -15.16
C LEU A 60 -4.20 -9.16 -14.39
N ALA A 61 -3.63 -9.17 -13.19
CA ALA A 61 -3.39 -7.96 -12.41
C ALA A 61 -2.47 -6.97 -13.13
N ARG A 62 -1.40 -7.45 -13.78
CA ARG A 62 -0.47 -6.60 -14.55
C ARG A 62 -1.13 -5.95 -15.76
N GLU A 63 -2.07 -6.65 -16.39
CA GLU A 63 -2.82 -6.15 -17.55
C GLU A 63 -4.01 -5.29 -17.14
N GLU A 64 -4.45 -5.34 -15.88
CA GLU A 64 -5.64 -4.64 -15.42
C GLU A 64 -5.42 -3.11 -15.37
N PRO A 65 -6.05 -2.33 -16.25
CA PRO A 65 -5.73 -0.90 -16.42
C PRO A 65 -6.00 -0.05 -15.18
N ASN A 66 -6.87 -0.54 -14.29
CA ASN A 66 -7.31 0.19 -13.10
C ASN A 66 -6.76 -0.41 -11.80
N LEU A 67 -5.84 -1.39 -11.85
CA LEU A 67 -5.29 -2.01 -10.65
C LEU A 67 -4.68 -0.97 -9.70
N PHE A 68 -3.87 -0.06 -10.24
CA PHE A 68 -3.28 1.03 -9.46
C PHE A 68 -4.34 1.98 -8.88
N LYS A 69 -5.44 2.24 -9.60
CA LYS A 69 -6.54 3.06 -9.05
C LYS A 69 -7.17 2.40 -7.83
N ILE A 70 -7.37 1.09 -7.87
CA ILE A 70 -7.95 0.34 -6.75
C ILE A 70 -7.01 0.38 -5.53
N PHE A 71 -5.71 0.17 -5.74
CA PHE A 71 -4.72 0.26 -4.67
C PHE A 71 -4.59 1.68 -4.10
N ILE A 72 -4.55 2.70 -4.93
CA ILE A 72 -4.34 4.07 -4.43
C ILE A 72 -5.60 4.64 -3.76
N LEU A 73 -6.78 4.38 -4.34
CA LEU A 73 -8.05 4.97 -3.91
C LEU A 73 -8.75 4.20 -2.79
N HIS A 74 -8.15 3.13 -2.26
CA HIS A 74 -8.75 2.40 -1.14
C HIS A 74 -8.86 3.29 0.10
N GLN A 75 -10.03 3.24 0.76
CA GLN A 75 -10.25 4.01 1.97
C GLN A 75 -9.38 3.44 3.11
N ARG A 76 -8.52 4.29 3.68
CA ARG A 76 -7.72 3.92 4.85
C ARG A 76 -8.49 4.28 6.13
N LYS A 77 -8.89 3.28 6.90
CA LYS A 77 -9.62 3.48 8.17
C LYS A 77 -8.64 3.68 9.31
N GLY A 78 -8.97 4.55 10.26
CA GLY A 78 -8.18 4.75 11.48
C GLY A 78 -6.91 5.58 11.30
N ILE A 79 -6.71 6.23 10.16
CA ILE A 79 -5.58 7.14 9.92
C ILE A 79 -6.02 8.57 10.24
N SER A 80 -5.42 9.17 11.27
CA SER A 80 -5.70 10.55 11.70
C SER A 80 -4.49 11.48 11.58
N SER A 81 -3.31 10.91 11.30
CA SER A 81 -2.05 11.62 11.18
C SER A 81 -1.10 10.94 10.17
N LEU A 82 -0.04 11.65 9.77
CA LEU A 82 1.01 11.08 8.92
C LEU A 82 1.80 9.97 9.62
N GLU A 83 1.88 9.99 10.96
CA GLU A 83 2.50 8.90 11.71
C GLU A 83 1.63 7.64 11.65
N ASP A 84 0.30 7.77 11.82
CA ASP A 84 -0.62 6.63 11.67
C ASP A 84 -0.50 6.02 10.27
N LEU A 85 -0.42 6.86 9.24
CA LEU A 85 -0.20 6.42 7.86
C LEU A 85 1.13 5.69 7.70
N TYR A 86 2.20 6.26 8.23
CA TYR A 86 3.53 5.65 8.15
C TYR A 86 3.55 4.27 8.81
N GLN A 87 2.98 4.13 10.01
CA GLN A 87 2.94 2.85 10.72
C GLN A 87 2.08 1.80 10.01
N ALA A 88 1.01 2.22 9.33
CA ALA A 88 0.14 1.31 8.60
C ALA A 88 0.77 0.80 7.30
N GLU A 89 1.53 1.63 6.60
CA GLU A 89 2.01 1.36 5.23
C GLU A 89 3.50 0.98 5.17
N ALA A 90 4.31 1.41 6.13
CA ALA A 90 5.75 1.15 6.15
C ALA A 90 6.11 -0.06 7.01
N SER A 91 7.10 -0.83 6.56
CA SER A 91 7.74 -1.83 7.43
C SER A 91 8.41 -1.13 8.64
N PRO A 92 8.21 -1.63 9.88
CA PRO A 92 8.86 -1.09 11.07
C PRO A 92 10.40 -1.08 10.98
N GLN A 93 10.98 -1.99 10.21
CA GLN A 93 12.42 -2.15 10.02
C GLN A 93 12.99 -1.21 8.96
N ALA A 94 12.17 -0.65 8.07
CA ALA A 94 12.64 0.16 6.96
C ALA A 94 13.42 1.40 7.42
N ALA A 95 12.94 2.11 8.44
CA ALA A 95 13.64 3.27 8.99
C ALA A 95 14.96 2.90 9.66
N ILE A 96 15.02 1.75 10.36
CA ILE A 96 16.24 1.25 11.01
C ILE A 96 17.28 0.91 9.94
N PHE A 97 16.86 0.13 8.94
CA PHE A 97 17.71 -0.23 7.81
C PHE A 97 18.26 1.00 7.08
N LEU A 98 17.43 2.01 6.83
CA LEU A 98 17.86 3.25 6.18
C LEU A 98 18.81 4.06 7.06
N ALA A 99 18.56 4.12 8.38
CA ALA A 99 19.45 4.80 9.32
C ALA A 99 20.85 4.18 9.31
N ASP A 100 20.92 2.84 9.39
CA ASP A 100 22.18 2.10 9.37
C ASP A 100 22.89 2.23 8.02
N LYS A 101 22.16 2.07 6.91
CA LYS A 101 22.76 2.10 5.56
C LYS A 101 23.28 3.48 5.19
N LEU A 102 22.54 4.53 5.54
CA LEU A 102 22.89 5.92 5.19
C LEU A 102 23.71 6.63 6.29
N GLN A 103 23.94 5.97 7.42
CA GLN A 103 24.63 6.52 8.58
C GLN A 103 24.01 7.85 9.06
N ILE A 104 22.67 7.89 9.10
CA ILE A 104 21.87 9.04 9.57
C ILE A 104 21.06 8.65 10.81
N SER A 105 20.57 9.64 11.56
CA SER A 105 19.71 9.34 12.72
C SER A 105 18.40 8.66 12.30
N LEU A 106 17.86 7.81 13.17
CA LEU A 106 16.57 7.14 12.94
C LEU A 106 15.44 8.14 12.62
N GLN A 107 15.45 9.32 13.24
CA GLN A 107 14.48 10.38 12.94
C GLN A 107 14.57 10.85 11.48
N ARG A 108 15.78 11.02 10.95
CA ARG A 108 16.00 11.44 9.56
C ARG A 108 15.65 10.34 8.58
N ALA A 109 16.02 9.10 8.89
CA ALA A 109 15.65 7.94 8.09
C ALA A 109 14.12 7.78 8.03
N ARG A 110 13.42 7.94 9.16
CA ARG A 110 11.94 7.95 9.20
C ARG A 110 11.38 9.07 8.34
N GLN A 111 11.91 10.30 8.44
CA GLN A 111 11.44 11.43 7.64
C GLN A 111 11.67 11.23 6.14
N LEU A 112 12.87 10.76 5.75
CA LEU A 112 13.19 10.42 4.36
C LEU A 112 12.21 9.37 3.82
N HIS A 113 11.98 8.30 4.58
CA HIS A 113 11.07 7.24 4.16
C HIS A 113 9.62 7.73 4.06
N LEU A 114 9.16 8.53 5.02
CA LEU A 114 7.83 9.12 4.98
C LEU A 114 7.65 10.02 3.75
N ASN A 115 8.63 10.85 3.42
CA ASN A 115 8.59 11.69 2.22
C ASN A 115 8.50 10.83 0.95
N MET A 116 9.31 9.76 0.86
CA MET A 116 9.26 8.83 -0.27
C MET A 116 7.94 8.07 -0.36
N LEU A 117 7.36 7.66 0.77
CA LEU A 117 6.04 7.00 0.81
C LEU A 117 4.96 7.92 0.25
N LEU A 118 4.89 9.17 0.74
CA LEU A 118 3.92 10.15 0.28
C LEU A 118 4.11 10.49 -1.20
N TYR A 119 5.36 10.65 -1.64
CA TYR A 119 5.66 10.92 -3.04
C TYR A 119 5.23 9.76 -3.94
N THR A 120 5.53 8.51 -3.53
CA THR A 120 5.17 7.30 -4.28
C THR A 120 3.65 7.15 -4.40
N ILE A 121 2.90 7.41 -3.31
CA ILE A 121 1.43 7.43 -3.36
C ILE A 121 0.95 8.54 -4.30
N GLY A 122 1.49 9.74 -4.20
CA GLY A 122 1.10 10.88 -5.04
C GLY A 122 1.33 10.64 -6.52
N ILE A 123 2.56 10.27 -6.90
CA ILE A 123 2.92 10.02 -8.30
C ILE A 123 2.20 8.80 -8.86
N GLY A 124 1.99 7.76 -8.04
CA GLY A 124 1.17 6.60 -8.39
C GLY A 124 -0.30 6.95 -8.63
N THR A 125 -0.84 7.92 -7.88
CA THR A 125 -2.19 8.47 -8.12
C THR A 125 -2.27 9.11 -9.49
N VAL A 126 -1.32 10.00 -9.81
CA VAL A 126 -1.29 10.71 -11.10
C VAL A 126 -1.13 9.71 -12.25
N PHE A 127 -0.18 8.77 -12.12
CA PHE A 127 0.04 7.68 -13.08
C PHE A 127 -1.26 6.89 -13.35
N ALA A 128 -1.99 6.54 -12.28
CA ALA A 128 -3.19 5.74 -12.40
C ALA A 128 -4.34 6.48 -13.09
N VAL A 129 -4.46 7.80 -12.96
CA VAL A 129 -5.62 8.57 -13.45
C VAL A 129 -5.35 9.41 -14.70
N ALA A 130 -4.12 9.42 -15.21
CA ALA A 130 -3.75 10.19 -16.40
C ALA A 130 -4.23 9.56 -17.71
N THR A 131 -4.71 10.40 -18.64
CA THR A 131 -5.10 10.02 -20.01
C THR A 131 -4.46 11.02 -20.98
N PRO A 132 -3.75 10.59 -22.06
CA PRO A 132 -3.65 9.23 -22.60
C PRO A 132 -2.79 8.25 -21.78
N GLY A 133 -2.07 8.75 -20.76
CA GLY A 133 -1.20 7.98 -19.87
C GLY A 133 0.13 8.69 -19.67
N ILE A 134 0.89 8.28 -18.65
CA ILE A 134 2.27 8.72 -18.42
C ILE A 134 3.16 7.49 -18.56
N SER A 135 4.34 7.63 -19.19
CA SER A 135 5.26 6.50 -19.34
C SER A 135 5.85 6.09 -17.99
N ALA A 136 6.10 4.79 -17.79
CA ALA A 136 6.73 4.31 -16.57
C ALA A 136 8.13 4.94 -16.36
N ASP A 137 8.88 5.16 -17.45
CA ASP A 137 10.22 5.77 -17.40
C ASP A 137 10.19 7.19 -16.84
N GLU A 138 9.19 7.99 -17.20
CA GLU A 138 9.01 9.33 -16.66
C GLU A 138 8.68 9.29 -15.15
N ILE A 139 7.85 8.34 -14.72
CA ILE A 139 7.53 8.12 -13.30
C ILE A 139 8.80 7.72 -12.53
N TYR A 140 9.59 6.78 -13.05
CA TYR A 140 10.83 6.33 -12.41
C TYR A 140 11.85 7.47 -12.32
N THR A 141 12.03 8.23 -13.40
CA THR A 141 12.93 9.39 -13.43
C THR A 141 12.55 10.40 -12.35
N GLN A 142 11.26 10.64 -12.17
CA GLN A 142 10.80 11.57 -11.14
C GLN A 142 10.90 11.03 -9.72
N GLN A 143 10.66 9.73 -9.54
CA GLN A 143 10.87 9.09 -8.25
C GLN A 143 12.34 9.12 -7.81
N GLU A 144 13.27 8.92 -8.75
CA GLU A 144 14.71 9.04 -8.49
C GLU A 144 15.11 10.48 -8.16
N THR A 145 14.64 11.46 -8.95
CA THR A 145 14.88 12.89 -8.69
C THR A 145 14.38 13.32 -7.30
N ALA A 146 13.18 12.87 -6.91
CA ALA A 146 12.63 13.13 -5.58
C ALA A 146 13.45 12.45 -4.48
N TYR A 147 13.87 11.20 -4.68
CA TYR A 147 14.72 10.48 -3.74
C TYR A 147 16.04 11.23 -3.50
N GLU A 148 16.73 11.66 -4.55
CA GLU A 148 17.98 12.41 -4.43
C GLU A 148 17.79 13.72 -3.65
N ALA A 149 16.70 14.46 -3.93
CA ALA A 149 16.39 15.69 -3.24
C ALA A 149 16.13 15.47 -1.73
N PHE A 150 15.33 14.46 -1.38
CA PHE A 150 15.05 14.14 0.02
C PHE A 150 16.26 13.54 0.74
N LEU A 151 17.08 12.74 0.04
CA LEU A 151 18.32 12.19 0.57
C LEU A 151 19.29 13.32 0.93
N LYS A 152 19.51 14.26 0.00
CA LYS A 152 20.31 15.46 0.24
C LYS A 152 19.81 16.23 1.46
N GLN A 153 18.49 16.43 1.57
CA GLN A 153 17.89 17.10 2.72
C GLN A 153 18.12 16.36 4.05
N ALA A 154 18.06 15.02 4.04
CA ALA A 154 18.33 14.19 5.21
C ALA A 154 19.81 14.27 5.65
N LEU A 155 20.72 14.41 4.70
CA LEU A 155 22.16 14.55 4.96
C LEU A 155 22.54 15.96 5.44
N GLU A 156 21.95 17.02 4.86
CA GLU A 156 22.42 18.41 4.98
C GLU A 156 22.00 19.20 6.25
N ASN A 157 21.53 18.55 7.32
CA ASN A 157 21.56 19.13 8.66
C ASN A 157 20.86 20.51 8.85
N LYS A 158 19.73 20.77 8.18
CA LYS A 158 18.89 21.93 8.51
C LYS A 158 17.73 21.50 9.42
N ASN A 159 17.80 21.89 10.69
CA ASN A 159 16.72 21.86 11.68
C ASN A 159 15.51 22.72 11.23
N ARG A 160 14.85 22.32 10.14
CA ARG A 160 13.59 22.87 9.65
C ARG A 160 12.66 21.73 9.27
N PHE A 161 12.39 20.86 10.24
CA PHE A 161 11.21 20.02 10.14
C PHE A 161 10.45 20.15 11.45
N PRO A 162 9.14 20.45 11.40
CA PRO A 162 8.33 20.32 12.59
C PRO A 162 8.45 18.87 13.05
N ALA A 163 8.81 18.68 14.32
CA ALA A 163 8.75 17.37 14.94
C ALA A 163 7.28 16.92 14.94
N TYR A 164 6.89 16.14 13.94
CA TYR A 164 5.64 15.40 14.01
C TYR A 164 5.77 14.43 15.20
N GLY A 165 5.04 14.71 16.29
CA GLY A 165 4.99 13.81 17.44
C GLY A 165 5.27 14.37 18.83
N ARG A 166 5.30 15.69 19.08
CA ARG A 166 5.10 16.18 20.46
C ARG A 166 3.63 16.48 20.72
N LYS A 167 2.87 15.44 21.13
CA LYS A 167 1.62 15.67 21.87
C LYS A 167 1.94 16.56 23.07
N GLY A 168 1.28 17.72 23.14
CA GLY A 168 1.34 18.58 24.31
C GLY A 168 0.99 17.78 25.55
N ARG A 169 1.83 17.88 26.59
CA ARG A 169 1.38 17.59 27.95
C ARG A 169 0.32 18.65 28.26
N ASN A 170 -0.93 18.23 28.33
CA ASN A 170 -1.94 18.96 29.06
C ASN A 170 -1.49 18.97 30.53
N ASN A 171 -0.99 20.11 30.98
CA ASN A 171 -0.84 20.39 32.40
C ASN A 171 -2.07 21.19 32.83
N ASP A 172 -2.98 20.47 33.47
CA ASP A 172 -3.64 20.88 34.70
C ASP A 172 -4.44 22.19 34.67
N GLY A 173 -5.71 22.05 34.29
CA GLY A 173 -6.76 22.89 34.83
C GLY A 173 -6.88 22.67 36.33
N LYS A 174 -6.22 23.51 37.14
CA LYS A 174 -6.62 23.87 38.51
C LYS A 174 -6.17 25.28 38.82
N GLY A 175 -6.99 26.26 38.45
CA GLY A 175 -7.05 27.55 39.12
C GLY A 175 -8.33 27.61 39.92
N ASN A 176 -8.24 27.48 41.25
CA ASN A 176 -8.95 28.39 42.14
C ASN A 176 -8.40 28.28 43.56
N TYR A 177 -7.83 29.40 44.01
CA TYR A 177 -7.64 29.74 45.40
C TYR A 177 -8.99 29.72 46.12
N LEU A 178 -9.06 29.00 47.24
CA LEU A 178 -9.98 29.29 48.33
C LEU A 178 -9.17 29.88 49.48
N ILE A 179 -9.60 31.07 49.90
CA ILE A 179 -9.18 31.82 51.08
C ILE A 179 -9.43 30.98 52.34
N SER A 180 -8.49 30.92 53.29
CA SER A 180 -8.72 31.25 54.72
C SER A 180 -7.50 30.99 55.62
N VAL A 181 -7.15 32.06 56.35
CA VAL A 181 -6.31 32.20 57.58
C VAL A 181 -4.86 31.74 57.57
#